data_AF-A0A1E4SF11-F1
#
_entry.id   AF-A0A1E4SF11-F1
#
_cell.length_a   1.000
_cell.length_b   1.000
_cell.length_c   1.000
_cell.angle_alpha   90.00
_cell.angle_beta   90.00
_cell.angle_gamma   90.00
#
_symmetry.space_group_name_H-M   'P 1'
#
loop_
_entity.id
_entity.type
_entity.pdbx_description
1 polymer ?
#
loop_
_entity_poly.entity_id
_entity_poly.type
_entity_poly.pdbx_seq_one_letter_code
_entity_poly.pdbx_strand_id
1 'polypeptide(L)'
;MAIDLETHLSDFLTQTYPTVEQTIVNNASVLSKRKRFFLQDLRHSFKAVGFILLAIIYLRDQALLMLIIRGLVHVSISNPFTELDSRTQMSDENKKGLTKFLLTGVLVGNVCCFLVHAYFGVYTDSPWQDKNLHGYYTVQFIGERLPYSVIELLLLDVLLFVVQIVFHALMCVTNDAIILDQKRVEDNDNIDEPFLESDGYNGGVFLTTLDLIPNIYQVLSYQLPYPNAMARTNLSTNGEVASRADRIPHIPPGAFV
;
A
#
# COMPACT_ATOMS: atom_id res chain seq x y z
N MET A 1 18.31 -22.33 38.18
CA MET A 1 18.84 -21.23 37.37
C MET A 1 19.17 -20.11 38.35
N ALA A 2 20.44 -20.03 38.78
CA ALA A 2 20.87 -19.02 39.75
C ALA A 2 21.12 -17.72 38.99
N ILE A 3 20.42 -16.65 39.38
CA ILE A 3 20.62 -15.30 38.84
C ILE A 3 21.89 -14.78 39.49
N ASP A 4 22.91 -14.50 38.68
CA ASP A 4 24.21 -14.03 39.13
C ASP A 4 24.09 -12.55 39.53
N LEU A 5 23.90 -12.33 40.83
CA LEU A 5 23.59 -11.03 41.40
C LEU A 5 24.77 -10.06 41.29
N GLU A 6 26.00 -10.58 41.32
CA GLU A 6 27.21 -9.77 41.25
C GLU A 6 27.37 -9.12 39.87
N THR A 7 27.08 -9.85 38.79
CA THR A 7 27.11 -9.32 37.42
C THR A 7 26.03 -8.26 37.21
N HIS A 8 24.81 -8.48 37.69
CA HIS A 8 23.75 -7.47 37.61
C HIS A 8 24.07 -6.20 38.41
N LEU A 9 24.72 -6.32 39.57
CA LEU A 9 25.08 -5.19 40.42
C LEU A 9 26.26 -4.43 39.82
N SER A 10 27.24 -5.12 39.23
CA SER A 10 28.32 -4.47 38.47
C SER A 10 27.80 -3.73 37.24
N ASP A 11 26.83 -4.30 36.53
CA ASP A 11 26.20 -3.67 35.36
C ASP A 11 25.40 -2.42 35.78
N PHE A 12 24.69 -2.48 36.91
CA PHE A 12 23.96 -1.33 37.45
C PHE A 12 24.88 -0.21 37.93
N LEU A 13 26.01 -0.55 38.57
CA LEU A 13 26.99 0.44 39.05
C LEU A 13 27.81 1.06 37.91
N THR A 14 27.99 0.35 36.80
CA THR A 14 28.67 0.86 35.60
C THR A 14 27.71 1.59 34.65
N GLN A 15 26.41 1.53 34.91
CA GLN A 15 25.40 2.19 34.11
C GLN A 15 25.56 3.71 34.22
N THR A 16 26.15 4.29 33.19
CA THR A 16 26.31 5.74 33.07
C THR A 16 24.94 6.33 32.76
N TYR A 17 24.50 7.33 33.54
CA TYR A 17 23.26 8.03 33.22
C TYR A 17 23.41 8.67 31.82
N PRO A 18 22.45 8.45 30.91
CA PRO A 18 22.52 9.04 29.59
C PRO A 18 22.52 10.57 29.71
N THR A 19 23.28 11.24 28.84
CA THR A 19 23.20 12.70 28.76
C THR A 19 21.80 13.12 28.29
N VAL A 20 21.42 14.36 28.55
CA VAL A 20 20.13 14.91 28.09
C VAL A 20 20.00 14.76 26.57
N GLU A 21 21.08 15.04 25.84
CA GLU A 21 21.16 14.89 24.38
C GLU A 21 20.95 13.43 23.93
N GLN A 22 21.62 12.48 24.58
CA GLN A 22 21.44 11.05 24.28
C GLN A 22 20.01 10.57 24.58
N THR A 23 19.40 11.09 25.65
CA THR A 23 18.02 10.78 26.02
C THR A 23 17.03 11.29 24.96
N ILE A 24 17.21 12.52 24.48
CA ILE A 24 16.38 13.09 23.41
C ILE A 24 16.48 12.25 22.13
N VAL A 25 17.70 11.91 21.70
CA VAL A 25 17.92 11.11 20.49
C VAL A 25 17.32 9.70 20.64
N ASN A 26 17.51 9.07 21.80
CA ASN A 26 16.96 7.76 22.08
C ASN A 26 15.42 7.79 22.06
N ASN A 27 14.81 8.77 22.74
CA ASN A 27 13.35 8.93 22.78
C ASN A 27 12.76 9.13 21.38
N ALA A 28 13.38 9.98 20.56
CA ALA A 28 12.97 10.19 19.17
C ALA A 28 13.04 8.88 18.35
N SER A 29 14.10 8.08 18.52
CA SER A 29 14.25 6.79 17.82
C SER A 29 13.24 5.74 18.28
N VAL A 30 12.90 5.71 19.58
CA VAL A 30 11.88 4.82 20.14
C VAL A 30 10.50 5.24 19.65
N LEU A 31 10.22 6.54 19.61
CA LEU A 31 8.97 7.10 19.12
C LEU A 31 8.76 6.76 17.63
N SER A 32 9.77 6.98 16.79
CA SER A 32 9.68 6.67 15.35
C SER A 32 9.46 5.16 15.11
N LYS A 33 10.13 4.31 15.88
CA LYS A 33 9.92 2.86 15.87
C LYS A 33 8.48 2.48 16.26
N ARG A 34 7.94 3.08 17.32
CA ARG A 34 6.55 2.85 17.77
C ARG A 34 5.53 3.33 16.73
N LYS A 35 5.73 4.51 16.14
CA LYS A 35 4.87 5.05 15.06
C LYS A 35 4.83 4.08 13.87
N ARG A 36 5.98 3.53 13.46
CA ARG A 36 6.06 2.53 12.39
C ARG A 36 5.27 1.26 12.72
N PHE A 37 5.43 0.71 13.92
CA PHE A 37 4.68 -0.47 14.33
C PHE A 37 3.17 -0.22 14.36
N PHE A 38 2.75 0.93 14.89
CA PHE A 38 1.34 1.33 14.88
C PHE A 38 0.78 1.41 13.46
N LEU A 39 1.49 2.07 12.54
CA LEU A 39 1.04 2.20 11.16
C LEU A 39 0.95 0.84 10.45
N GLN A 40 1.91 -0.04 10.70
CA GLN A 40 1.91 -1.40 10.17
C GLN A 40 0.70 -2.20 10.69
N ASP A 41 0.40 -2.10 11.98
CA ASP A 41 -0.74 -2.75 12.62
C ASP A 41 -2.09 -2.19 12.11
N LEU A 42 -2.15 -0.88 11.91
CA LEU A 42 -3.31 -0.20 11.31
C LEU A 42 -3.56 -0.71 9.88
N ARG A 43 -2.52 -0.80 9.04
CA ARG A 43 -2.62 -1.36 7.68
C ARG A 43 -3.10 -2.81 7.71
N HIS A 44 -2.57 -3.63 8.64
CA HIS A 44 -2.97 -5.02 8.77
C HIS A 44 -4.44 -5.15 9.19
N SER A 45 -4.88 -4.31 10.13
CA SER A 45 -6.27 -4.24 10.60
C SER A 45 -7.24 -3.89 9.47
N PHE A 46 -6.95 -2.84 8.68
CA PHE A 46 -7.80 -2.46 7.53
C PHE A 46 -7.81 -3.52 6.42
N LYS A 47 -6.67 -4.20 6.19
CA LYS A 47 -6.61 -5.34 5.28
C LYS A 47 -7.57 -6.45 5.72
N ALA A 48 -7.52 -6.83 7.00
CA ALA A 48 -8.38 -7.87 7.58
C ALA A 48 -9.87 -7.47 7.54
N VAL A 49 -10.20 -6.24 7.95
CA VAL A 49 -11.56 -5.71 7.90
C VAL A 49 -12.11 -5.75 6.47
N GLY A 50 -11.31 -5.38 5.48
CA GLY A 50 -11.70 -5.48 4.08
C GLY A 50 -12.02 -6.92 3.66
N PHE A 51 -11.16 -7.90 3.95
CA PHE A 51 -11.45 -9.30 3.62
C PHE A 51 -12.68 -9.86 4.34
N ILE A 52 -12.90 -9.47 5.60
CA ILE A 52 -14.10 -9.84 6.36
C ILE A 52 -15.35 -9.26 5.68
N LEU A 53 -15.31 -7.98 5.28
CA LEU A 53 -16.42 -7.35 4.56
C LEU A 53 -16.68 -8.01 3.20
N LEU A 54 -15.65 -8.38 2.45
CA LEU A 54 -15.82 -9.15 1.21
C LEU A 54 -16.53 -10.49 1.47
N ALA A 55 -16.14 -11.21 2.52
CA ALA A 55 -16.78 -12.47 2.89
C ALA A 55 -18.25 -12.26 3.29
N ILE A 56 -18.55 -11.22 4.07
CA ILE A 56 -19.93 -10.86 4.44
C ILE A 56 -20.76 -10.52 3.21
N ILE A 57 -20.23 -9.70 2.29
CA ILE A 57 -20.92 -9.34 1.04
C ILE A 57 -21.19 -10.59 0.19
N TYR A 58 -20.21 -11.50 0.07
CA TYR A 58 -20.41 -12.75 -0.65
C TYR A 58 -21.52 -13.61 -0.06
N LEU A 59 -21.55 -13.75 1.27
CA LEU A 59 -22.62 -14.49 1.96
C LEU A 59 -24.01 -13.87 1.75
N ARG A 60 -24.08 -12.57 1.40
CA ARG A 60 -25.33 -11.86 1.16
C ARG A 60 -25.78 -11.84 -0.30
N ASP A 61 -24.86 -11.58 -1.22
CA ASP A 61 -25.17 -11.34 -2.64
C ASP A 61 -24.98 -12.61 -3.48
N GLN A 62 -24.13 -13.55 -3.05
CA GLN A 62 -23.81 -14.80 -3.75
C GLN A 62 -23.27 -14.62 -5.19
N ALA A 63 -23.02 -13.40 -5.64
CA ALA A 63 -22.45 -13.13 -6.97
C ALA A 63 -20.93 -13.32 -6.94
N LEU A 64 -20.48 -14.55 -7.23
CA LEU A 64 -19.07 -14.93 -7.26
C LEU A 64 -18.23 -14.00 -8.16
N LEU A 65 -18.75 -13.61 -9.33
CA LEU A 65 -18.03 -12.73 -10.25
C LEU A 65 -17.75 -11.35 -9.63
N MET A 66 -18.73 -10.77 -8.93
CA MET A 66 -18.55 -9.48 -8.26
C MET A 66 -17.59 -9.60 -7.09
N LEU A 67 -17.65 -10.72 -6.35
CA LEU A 67 -16.66 -11.01 -5.32
C LEU A 67 -15.25 -11.07 -5.93
N ILE A 68 -15.06 -11.74 -7.07
CA ILE A 68 -13.75 -11.84 -7.73
C ILE A 68 -13.25 -10.45 -8.11
N ILE A 69 -14.07 -9.62 -8.74
CA ILE A 69 -13.68 -8.26 -9.14
C ILE A 69 -13.27 -7.43 -7.90
N ARG A 70 -14.12 -7.40 -6.87
CA ARG A 70 -13.82 -6.70 -5.60
C ARG A 70 -12.58 -7.26 -4.91
N GLY A 71 -12.40 -8.58 -4.95
CA GLY A 71 -11.26 -9.30 -4.37
C GLY A 71 -9.96 -8.94 -5.06
N LEU A 72 -9.95 -8.91 -6.39
CA LEU A 72 -8.80 -8.48 -7.18
C LEU A 72 -8.42 -7.03 -6.84
N VAL A 73 -9.39 -6.11 -6.81
CA VAL A 73 -9.16 -4.71 -6.40
C VAL A 73 -8.55 -4.65 -5.00
N HIS A 74 -9.10 -5.36 -4.01
CA HIS A 74 -8.60 -5.35 -2.64
C HIS A 74 -7.20 -5.97 -2.48
N VAL A 75 -6.92 -7.04 -3.24
CA VAL A 75 -5.59 -7.67 -3.29
C VAL A 75 -4.57 -6.76 -3.95
N SER A 76 -4.94 -6.06 -5.02
CA SER A 76 -4.06 -5.08 -5.69
C SER A 76 -3.67 -3.92 -4.78
N ILE A 77 -4.57 -3.46 -3.91
CA ILE A 77 -4.25 -2.43 -2.89
C ILE A 77 -3.39 -3.00 -1.75
N SER A 78 -3.57 -4.29 -1.43
CA SER A 78 -2.86 -4.93 -0.31
C SER A 78 -1.36 -5.06 -0.54
N ASN A 79 -0.94 -5.15 -1.80
CA ASN A 79 0.46 -5.25 -2.20
C ASN A 79 0.73 -4.30 -3.38
N PRO A 80 0.70 -2.98 -3.15
CA PRO A 80 0.81 -2.01 -4.23
C PRO A 80 2.22 -2.01 -4.83
N PHE A 81 3.23 -2.36 -4.03
CA PHE A 81 4.62 -2.50 -4.46
C PHE A 81 5.05 -3.91 -4.08
N THR A 82 5.22 -4.80 -5.06
CA THR A 82 5.65 -6.19 -4.82
C THR A 82 7.04 -6.16 -4.17
N GLU A 83 7.29 -6.98 -3.16
CA GLU A 83 8.59 -7.00 -2.43
C GLU A 83 9.81 -7.19 -3.34
N LEU A 84 9.64 -7.77 -4.54
CA LEU A 84 10.70 -7.86 -5.55
C LEU A 84 11.25 -6.48 -5.99
N ASP A 85 10.43 -5.44 -5.95
CA ASP A 85 10.79 -4.07 -6.35
C ASP A 85 11.49 -3.27 -5.24
N SER A 86 11.63 -3.81 -4.03
CA SER A 86 12.44 -3.16 -2.99
C SER A 86 13.94 -3.14 -3.33
N ARG A 87 14.37 -4.00 -4.27
CA ARG A 87 15.77 -4.08 -4.75
C ARG A 87 16.04 -3.25 -6.01
N THR A 88 15.00 -2.93 -6.78
CA THR A 88 15.04 -2.07 -7.96
C THR A 88 14.26 -0.81 -7.64
N GLN A 89 14.95 0.27 -7.27
CA GLN A 89 14.34 1.58 -7.02
C GLN A 89 13.38 1.96 -8.15
N MET A 90 12.09 1.67 -7.99
CA MET A 90 11.08 2.18 -8.92
C MET A 90 11.16 3.69 -8.85
N SER A 91 11.38 4.32 -10.01
CA SER A 91 11.27 5.78 -10.15
C SER A 91 9.95 6.24 -9.53
N ASP A 92 10.00 7.33 -8.78
CA ASP A 92 8.82 7.86 -8.08
C ASP A 92 7.68 8.21 -9.05
N GLU A 93 7.98 8.40 -10.33
CA GLU A 93 7.01 8.55 -11.41
C GLU A 93 6.17 7.27 -11.63
N ASN A 94 6.80 6.10 -11.63
CA ASN A 94 6.11 4.81 -11.79
C ASN A 94 5.23 4.51 -10.58
N LYS A 95 5.70 4.86 -9.37
CA LYS A 95 4.90 4.71 -8.14
C LYS A 95 3.64 5.57 -8.21
N LYS A 96 3.76 6.85 -8.59
CA LYS A 96 2.62 7.76 -8.78
C LYS A 96 1.62 7.18 -9.80
N GLY A 97 2.12 6.67 -10.91
CA GLY A 97 1.27 6.05 -11.93
C GLY A 97 0.51 4.84 -11.43
N LEU A 98 1.18 3.94 -10.69
CA LEU A 98 0.56 2.77 -10.09
C LEU A 98 -0.46 3.14 -9.02
N THR A 99 -0.14 4.09 -8.14
CA THR A 99 -1.07 4.60 -7.13
C THR A 99 -2.35 5.16 -7.75
N LYS A 100 -2.23 5.90 -8.87
CA LYS A 100 -3.38 6.42 -9.63
C LYS A 100 -4.19 5.32 -10.29
N PHE A 101 -3.51 4.32 -10.89
CA PHE A 101 -4.17 3.16 -11.47
C PHE A 101 -4.98 2.38 -10.44
N LEU A 102 -4.39 2.12 -9.27
CA LEU A 102 -5.06 1.44 -8.15
C LEU A 102 -6.28 2.21 -7.66
N LEU A 103 -6.16 3.54 -7.45
CA LEU A 103 -7.29 4.36 -7.05
C LEU A 103 -8.42 4.33 -8.09
N THR A 104 -8.07 4.42 -9.37
CA THR A 104 -9.04 4.34 -10.47
C THR A 104 -9.75 2.98 -10.46
N GLY A 105 -9.01 1.89 -10.23
CA GLY A 105 -9.59 0.55 -10.07
C GLY A 105 -10.58 0.44 -8.91
N VAL A 106 -10.27 1.07 -7.77
CA VAL A 106 -11.19 1.15 -6.62
C VAL A 106 -12.47 1.90 -7.00
N LEU A 107 -12.35 3.08 -7.61
CA LEU A 107 -13.51 3.88 -8.00
C LEU A 107 -14.39 3.13 -9.02
N VAL A 108 -13.80 2.65 -10.11
CA VAL A 108 -14.54 1.98 -11.19
C VAL A 108 -15.14 0.66 -10.69
N GLY A 109 -14.37 -0.16 -9.96
CA GLY A 109 -14.84 -1.43 -9.43
C GLY A 109 -16.05 -1.27 -8.51
N ASN A 110 -15.99 -0.34 -7.55
CA ASN A 110 -17.12 -0.10 -6.64
C ASN A 110 -18.32 0.52 -7.32
N VAL A 111 -18.12 1.48 -8.24
CA VAL A 111 -19.23 2.10 -8.99
C VAL A 111 -19.93 1.06 -9.85
N CYS A 112 -19.20 0.23 -10.59
CA CYS A 112 -19.78 -0.85 -11.39
C CYS A 112 -20.60 -1.81 -10.54
N CYS A 113 -20.06 -2.25 -9.40
CA CYS A 113 -20.77 -3.13 -8.49
C CYS A 113 -22.03 -2.49 -7.89
N PHE A 114 -21.92 -1.24 -7.43
CA PHE A 114 -23.04 -0.47 -6.89
C PHE A 114 -24.16 -0.33 -7.93
N LEU A 115 -23.81 0.00 -9.18
CA LEU A 115 -24.77 0.12 -10.27
C LEU A 115 -25.47 -1.21 -10.58
N VAL A 116 -24.75 -2.33 -10.52
CA VAL A 116 -25.37 -3.65 -10.70
C VAL A 116 -26.35 -3.96 -9.58
N HIS A 117 -25.98 -3.75 -8.31
CA HIS A 117 -26.92 -3.94 -7.20
C HIS A 117 -28.11 -2.97 -7.26
N ALA A 118 -27.88 -1.73 -7.70
CA ALA A 118 -28.94 -0.73 -7.82
C ALA A 118 -29.92 -1.05 -8.96
N TYR A 119 -29.43 -1.56 -10.11
CA TYR A 119 -30.26 -1.83 -11.28
C TYR A 119 -30.92 -3.21 -11.25
N PHE A 120 -30.16 -4.25 -10.92
CA PHE A 120 -30.66 -5.63 -10.91
C PHE A 120 -31.34 -6.00 -9.59
N GLY A 121 -31.08 -5.25 -8.51
CA GLY A 121 -31.71 -5.46 -7.21
C GLY A 121 -31.35 -6.80 -6.57
N VAL A 122 -32.19 -7.22 -5.62
CA VAL A 122 -32.09 -8.53 -4.97
C VAL A 122 -32.87 -9.55 -5.80
N TYR A 123 -32.25 -10.68 -6.13
CA TYR A 123 -32.96 -11.83 -6.68
C TYR A 123 -33.92 -12.38 -5.62
N THR A 124 -35.19 -12.00 -5.70
CA THR A 124 -36.23 -12.47 -4.77
C THR A 124 -36.85 -13.79 -5.20
N ASP A 125 -36.83 -14.10 -6.50
CA ASP A 125 -37.44 -15.32 -7.05
C ASP A 125 -36.43 -16.10 -7.90
N SER A 126 -36.38 -17.42 -7.72
CA SER A 126 -35.62 -18.29 -8.60
C SER A 126 -36.33 -18.39 -9.96
N PRO A 127 -35.62 -18.21 -11.09
CA PRO A 127 -36.22 -18.32 -12.43
C PRO A 127 -36.72 -19.74 -12.76
N TRP A 128 -36.27 -20.75 -12.02
CA TRP A 128 -36.78 -22.11 -12.04
C TRP A 128 -37.63 -22.31 -10.78
N GLN A 129 -38.87 -22.79 -10.91
CA GLN A 129 -39.81 -23.06 -9.81
C GLN A 129 -39.32 -24.07 -8.74
N ASP A 130 -38.08 -24.54 -8.87
CA ASP A 130 -37.37 -25.17 -7.77
C ASP A 130 -37.02 -24.09 -6.76
N LYS A 131 -37.27 -24.33 -5.47
CA LYS A 131 -36.92 -23.42 -4.36
C LYS A 131 -35.40 -23.18 -4.20
N ASN A 132 -34.62 -23.46 -5.24
CA ASN A 132 -33.18 -23.39 -5.29
C ASN A 132 -32.79 -22.12 -6.05
N LEU A 133 -32.23 -21.15 -5.33
CA LEU A 133 -31.65 -19.96 -5.91
C LEU A 133 -30.45 -20.36 -6.78
N HIS A 134 -30.58 -20.23 -8.10
CA HIS A 134 -29.48 -20.39 -9.04
C HIS A 134 -28.93 -19.01 -9.34
N GLY A 135 -27.91 -18.58 -8.59
CA GLY A 135 -27.07 -17.48 -9.05
C GLY A 135 -26.18 -17.96 -10.20
N TYR A 136 -25.74 -17.04 -11.06
CA TYR A 136 -25.09 -17.36 -12.34
C TYR A 136 -23.90 -18.36 -12.24
N TYR A 137 -23.27 -18.54 -11.07
CA TYR A 137 -22.30 -19.59 -10.74
C TYR A 137 -22.18 -19.84 -9.21
N THR A 138 -23.23 -20.28 -8.50
CA THR A 138 -23.21 -20.40 -7.02
C THR A 138 -22.72 -21.75 -6.48
N VAL A 139 -21.85 -21.70 -5.45
CA VAL A 139 -21.67 -22.78 -4.46
C VAL A 139 -22.76 -22.60 -3.41
N GLN A 140 -23.70 -23.53 -3.32
CA GLN A 140 -24.86 -23.42 -2.44
C GLN A 140 -24.46 -23.85 -1.01
N PHE A 141 -24.51 -22.93 -0.04
CA PHE A 141 -24.32 -23.27 1.38
C PHE A 141 -25.66 -23.59 2.05
N ILE A 142 -25.69 -24.66 2.85
CA ILE A 142 -26.85 -25.01 3.68
C ILE A 142 -26.99 -23.94 4.78
N GLY A 143 -28.12 -23.22 4.80
CA GLY A 143 -28.43 -22.17 5.79
C GLY A 143 -28.39 -20.73 5.26
N GLU A 144 -28.29 -20.54 3.94
CA GLU A 144 -28.27 -19.22 3.32
C GLU A 144 -29.61 -18.48 3.50
N ARG A 145 -29.52 -17.23 3.94
CA ARG A 145 -30.65 -16.31 4.10
C ARG A 145 -30.52 -15.23 3.04
N LEU A 146 -31.48 -15.19 2.12
CA LEU A 146 -31.60 -14.14 1.11
C LEU A 146 -31.58 -12.75 1.78
N PRO A 147 -30.96 -11.75 1.13
CA PRO A 147 -30.91 -10.40 1.68
C PRO A 147 -32.32 -9.81 1.78
N TYR A 148 -32.55 -9.04 2.84
CA TYR A 148 -33.88 -8.50 3.15
C TYR A 148 -34.31 -7.40 2.19
N SER A 149 -33.33 -6.64 1.69
CA SER A 149 -33.57 -5.46 0.87
C SER A 149 -32.35 -5.10 0.04
N VAL A 150 -32.58 -4.39 -1.07
CA VAL A 150 -31.53 -3.77 -1.89
C VAL A 150 -30.70 -2.78 -1.07
N ILE A 151 -31.32 -2.09 -0.10
CA ILE A 151 -30.67 -1.09 0.74
C ILE A 151 -29.54 -1.73 1.59
N GLU A 152 -29.74 -2.95 2.10
CA GLU A 152 -28.72 -3.68 2.85
C GLU A 152 -27.46 -3.89 1.99
N LEU A 153 -27.63 -4.31 0.73
CA LEU A 153 -26.51 -4.51 -0.20
C LEU A 153 -25.82 -3.19 -0.55
N LEU A 154 -26.59 -2.13 -0.84
CA LEU A 154 -26.02 -0.82 -1.16
C LEU A 154 -25.24 -0.22 0.02
N LEU A 155 -25.70 -0.43 1.26
CA LEU A 155 -24.98 0.02 2.45
C LEU A 155 -23.66 -0.74 2.61
N LEU A 156 -23.67 -2.05 2.39
CA LEU A 156 -22.45 -2.85 2.40
C LEU A 156 -21.46 -2.44 1.31
N ASP A 157 -21.93 -2.06 0.12
CA ASP A 157 -21.09 -1.52 -0.94
C ASP A 157 -20.44 -0.21 -0.55
N VAL A 158 -21.21 0.72 0.00
CA VAL A 158 -20.69 2.01 0.49
C VAL A 158 -19.67 1.79 1.60
N LEU A 159 -19.95 0.87 2.53
CA LEU A 159 -19.03 0.54 3.62
C LEU A 159 -17.73 -0.06 3.09
N LEU A 160 -17.81 -1.02 2.17
CA LEU A 160 -16.63 -1.61 1.53
C LEU A 160 -15.84 -0.54 0.77
N PHE A 161 -16.51 0.32 0.03
CA PHE A 161 -15.89 1.43 -0.70
C PHE A 161 -15.11 2.36 0.23
N VAL A 162 -15.71 2.78 1.35
CA VAL A 162 -15.03 3.62 2.34
C VAL A 162 -13.80 2.92 2.91
N VAL A 163 -13.91 1.64 3.27
CA VAL A 163 -12.78 0.84 3.77
C VAL A 163 -11.67 0.74 2.72
N GLN A 164 -12.01 0.52 1.45
CA GLN A 164 -11.03 0.44 0.36
C GLN A 164 -10.34 1.79 0.09
N ILE A 165 -11.05 2.92 0.18
CA ILE A 165 -10.47 4.25 0.05
C ILE A 165 -9.51 4.56 1.19
N VAL A 166 -9.91 4.28 2.44
CA VAL A 166 -9.03 4.47 3.60
C VAL A 166 -7.82 3.56 3.50
N PHE A 167 -8.01 2.31 3.11
CA PHE A 167 -6.91 1.35 2.94
C PHE A 167 -5.95 1.76 1.82
N HIS A 168 -6.48 2.26 0.69
CA HIS A 168 -5.66 2.83 -0.38
C HIS A 168 -4.84 4.02 0.10
N ALA A 169 -5.44 4.97 0.84
CA ALA A 169 -4.71 6.10 1.40
C ALA A 169 -3.59 5.66 2.34
N LEU A 170 -3.87 4.69 3.23
CA LEU A 170 -2.90 4.12 4.16
C LEU A 170 -1.72 3.40 3.46
N MET A 171 -2.00 2.70 2.36
CA MET A 171 -1.00 1.89 1.65
C MET A 171 -0.20 2.68 0.61
N CYS A 172 -0.84 3.64 -0.07
CA CYS A 172 -0.25 4.30 -1.24
C CYS A 172 0.11 5.77 -1.02
N VAL A 173 -0.53 6.46 -0.06
CA VAL A 173 -0.30 7.89 0.17
C VAL A 173 0.55 8.12 1.42
N THR A 174 0.33 7.33 2.47
CA THR A 174 1.12 7.43 3.69
C THR A 174 2.56 6.95 3.45
N ASN A 175 3.48 7.89 3.24
CA ASN A 175 4.90 7.63 3.11
C ASN A 175 5.51 7.32 4.47
N ASP A 176 6.03 6.10 4.64
CA ASP A 176 6.72 5.68 5.87
C ASP A 176 7.90 6.61 6.19
N ALA A 177 8.56 7.16 5.17
CA ALA A 177 9.67 8.09 5.34
C ALA A 177 9.23 9.41 6.00
N ILE A 178 8.10 10.01 5.62
CA ILE A 178 7.66 11.32 6.13
C ILE A 178 7.24 11.25 7.60
N ILE A 179 6.69 10.11 8.04
CA ILE A 179 6.34 9.87 9.45
C ILE A 179 7.59 9.62 10.32
N LEU A 180 8.67 9.14 9.70
CA LEU A 180 9.93 8.80 10.37
C LEU A 180 10.93 9.96 10.40
N ASP A 181 10.88 10.86 9.41
CA ASP A 181 11.83 11.96 9.23
C ASP A 181 11.29 13.30 9.75
N GLN A 182 10.51 13.26 10.83
CA GLN A 182 10.12 14.44 11.61
C GLN A 182 11.32 15.00 12.40
N LYS A 183 12.44 15.17 11.69
CA LYS A 183 13.70 15.75 12.12
C LYS A 183 14.10 16.67 10.98
N ARG A 184 13.96 17.98 11.20
CA ARG A 184 14.16 19.12 10.27
C ARG A 184 12.89 19.68 9.62
N VAL A 185 12.02 20.27 10.44
CA VAL A 185 11.50 21.59 10.07
C VAL A 185 12.44 22.59 10.74
N GLU A 186 13.56 22.87 10.08
CA GLU A 186 14.35 24.08 10.33
C GLU A 186 13.63 25.22 9.58
N ASP A 187 13.42 26.32 10.30
CA ASP A 187 13.17 27.69 9.81
C ASP A 187 12.08 27.90 8.76
N ASN A 188 10.81 27.91 9.18
CA ASN A 188 9.81 28.70 8.46
C ASN A 188 8.95 29.52 9.44
N ASP A 189 9.34 30.79 9.59
CA ASP A 189 8.78 31.82 10.47
C ASP A 189 7.37 32.30 10.07
N ASN A 190 6.43 31.40 9.79
CA ASN A 190 5.02 31.78 9.61
C ASN A 190 4.10 30.82 10.38
N ILE A 191 3.96 31.14 11.67
CA ILE A 191 2.75 31.10 12.54
C ILE A 191 1.50 30.58 11.78
N ASP A 192 0.90 29.43 12.10
CA ASP A 192 -0.20 29.32 13.09
C ASP A 192 -0.64 27.85 13.36
N GLU A 193 0.28 26.93 13.64
CA GLU A 193 -0.11 25.71 14.37
C GLU A 193 0.86 25.46 15.53
N PRO A 194 0.38 25.28 16.77
CA PRO A 194 1.21 24.79 17.85
C PRO A 194 1.48 23.32 17.54
N PHE A 195 2.44 23.06 16.67
CA PHE A 195 2.99 21.74 16.45
C PHE A 195 3.80 21.41 17.70
N LEU A 196 3.08 21.02 18.76
CA LEU A 196 3.63 20.63 20.04
C LEU A 196 4.63 19.51 19.75
N GLU A 197 5.92 19.84 19.87
CA GLU A 197 7.02 18.89 19.66
C GLU A 197 6.89 17.79 20.73
N SER A 198 6.15 16.75 20.36
CA SER A 198 5.85 15.64 21.26
C SER A 198 6.95 14.60 21.13
N ASP A 199 7.77 14.55 22.18
CA ASP A 199 8.76 13.51 22.41
C ASP A 199 8.13 12.14 22.77
N GLY A 200 6.80 12.08 22.91
CA GLY A 200 6.05 10.89 23.29
C GLY A 200 5.99 10.60 24.79
N TYR A 201 6.55 11.46 25.63
CA TYR A 201 6.52 11.36 27.09
C TYR A 201 5.63 12.44 27.74
N ASN A 202 5.33 13.51 27.00
CA ASN A 202 4.44 14.60 27.45
C ASN A 202 2.93 14.28 27.31
N GLY A 203 2.56 13.04 26.99
CA GLY A 203 1.17 12.55 27.04
C GLY A 203 0.31 12.79 25.79
N GLY A 204 0.76 13.57 24.79
CA GLY A 204 0.04 13.75 23.53
C GLY A 204 0.92 13.45 22.33
N VAL A 205 0.67 12.37 21.58
CA VAL A 205 1.45 12.00 20.38
C VAL A 205 0.60 12.16 19.13
N PHE A 206 1.07 12.99 18.20
CA PHE A 206 0.52 13.05 16.86
C PHE A 206 1.07 11.88 16.01
N LEU A 207 0.17 11.01 15.56
CA LEU A 207 0.52 9.79 14.82
C LEU A 207 0.45 10.00 13.31
N THR A 208 -0.72 10.38 12.80
CA THR A 208 -0.97 10.63 11.38
C THR A 208 -2.29 11.38 11.18
N THR A 209 -2.37 12.21 10.15
CA THR A 209 -3.63 12.75 9.62
C THR A 209 -3.94 12.08 8.29
N LEU A 210 -5.20 11.71 8.09
CA LEU A 210 -5.68 11.05 6.88
C LEU A 210 -6.77 11.90 6.25
N ASP A 211 -6.36 12.85 5.39
CA ASP A 211 -7.28 13.67 4.64
C ASP A 211 -7.66 12.99 3.32
N LEU A 212 -8.75 12.22 3.35
CA LEU A 212 -9.15 11.37 2.23
C LEU A 212 -9.45 12.15 0.95
N ILE A 213 -10.17 13.26 1.04
CA ILE A 213 -10.61 14.03 -0.13
C ILE A 213 -9.42 14.72 -0.84
N PRO A 214 -8.54 15.46 -0.13
CA PRO A 214 -7.31 15.98 -0.73
C PRO A 214 -6.43 14.88 -1.32
N ASN A 215 -6.30 13.74 -0.64
CA ASN A 215 -5.50 12.60 -1.12
C ASN A 215 -6.03 12.06 -2.46
N ILE A 216 -7.35 11.89 -2.58
CA ILE A 216 -7.98 11.45 -3.83
C ILE A 216 -7.69 12.45 -4.95
N TYR A 217 -7.88 13.76 -4.69
CA TYR A 217 -7.64 14.79 -5.68
C TYR A 217 -6.17 14.83 -6.12
N GLN A 218 -5.25 14.76 -5.16
CA GLN A 218 -3.81 14.71 -5.40
C GLN A 218 -3.43 13.52 -6.27
N VAL A 219 -3.89 12.31 -5.94
CA VAL A 219 -3.59 11.10 -6.70
C VAL A 219 -4.16 11.16 -8.12
N LEU A 220 -5.37 11.69 -8.30
CA LEU A 220 -5.97 11.87 -9.62
C LEU A 220 -5.24 12.92 -10.46
N SER A 221 -4.64 13.93 -9.82
CA SER A 221 -3.86 14.98 -10.50
C SER A 221 -2.50 14.52 -11.02
N TYR A 222 -2.03 13.32 -10.65
CA TYR A 222 -0.75 12.81 -11.15
C TYR A 222 -0.73 12.72 -12.68
N GLN A 223 0.23 13.43 -13.27
CA GLN A 223 0.52 13.34 -14.70
C GLN A 223 1.35 12.08 -14.93
N LEU A 224 0.79 11.16 -15.71
CA LEU A 224 1.49 9.96 -16.14
C LEU A 224 2.49 10.34 -17.24
N PRO A 225 3.78 9.97 -17.14
CA PRO A 225 4.67 10.05 -18.28
C PRO A 225 4.07 9.18 -19.41
N TYR A 226 3.73 9.79 -20.53
CA TYR A 226 3.24 9.06 -21.70
C TYR A 226 4.29 7.99 -22.11
N PRO A 227 3.88 6.76 -22.45
CA PRO A 227 4.79 5.67 -22.82
C PRO A 227 5.43 5.84 -24.22
N ASN A 228 5.62 7.07 -24.70
CA ASN A 228 6.29 7.32 -25.98
C ASN A 228 7.83 7.31 -25.87
N ALA A 229 8.39 7.06 -24.69
CA ALA A 229 9.84 7.04 -24.46
C ALA A 229 10.52 5.67 -24.61
N MET A 230 9.78 4.58 -24.85
CA MET A 230 10.38 3.24 -25.12
C MET A 230 10.77 3.01 -26.59
N ALA A 231 10.55 3.97 -27.49
CA ALA A 231 10.83 3.79 -28.92
C ALA A 231 12.14 4.46 -29.43
N ARG A 232 12.98 5.06 -28.56
CA ARG A 232 14.15 5.83 -29.01
C ARG A 232 15.48 5.60 -28.29
N THR A 233 15.61 4.56 -27.49
CA THR A 233 16.91 4.09 -27.00
C THR A 233 17.21 2.76 -27.65
N ASN A 234 18.13 2.77 -28.63
CA ASN A 234 18.82 1.64 -29.30
C ASN A 234 18.74 1.68 -30.84
N LEU A 235 18.96 2.82 -31.49
CA LEU A 235 19.39 2.84 -32.90
C LEU A 235 20.26 4.06 -33.27
N SER A 236 21.20 4.47 -32.40
CA SER A 236 22.23 5.46 -32.78
C SER A 236 23.64 5.15 -32.26
N THR A 237 23.95 3.89 -31.98
CA THR A 237 25.31 3.45 -31.63
C THR A 237 25.62 2.16 -32.37
N ASN A 238 25.81 2.25 -33.69
CA ASN A 238 26.49 1.24 -34.50
C ASN A 238 27.08 1.86 -35.78
N GLY A 239 27.61 3.09 -35.68
CA GLY A 239 28.25 3.80 -36.78
C GLY A 239 29.77 3.90 -36.70
N GLU A 240 30.42 3.47 -35.60
CA GLU A 240 31.79 3.94 -35.32
C GLU A 240 32.72 2.88 -34.69
N VAL A 241 32.57 1.60 -35.03
CA VAL A 241 33.53 0.54 -34.61
C VAL A 241 33.97 -0.40 -35.76
N ALA A 242 33.43 -0.27 -36.97
CA ALA A 242 33.84 -1.08 -38.12
C ALA A 242 34.87 -0.36 -39.02
N SER A 243 36.04 0.03 -38.48
CA SER A 243 37.19 0.47 -39.30
C SER A 243 38.54 0.26 -38.60
N ARG A 244 38.66 -0.80 -37.78
CA ARG A 244 39.93 -1.11 -37.11
C ARG A 244 40.19 -2.62 -36.96
N ALA A 245 39.86 -3.36 -38.02
CA ALA A 245 40.21 -4.78 -38.17
C ALA A 245 40.94 -4.98 -39.50
N ASP A 246 42.13 -4.40 -39.63
CA ASP A 246 43.12 -4.80 -40.62
C ASP A 246 44.50 -4.30 -40.18
N ARG A 247 45.16 -5.10 -39.33
CA ARG A 247 46.62 -5.04 -39.13
C ARG A 247 47.08 -6.36 -38.52
N ILE A 248 47.33 -7.32 -39.40
CA ILE A 248 48.02 -8.57 -39.10
C ILE A 248 49.52 -8.24 -38.92
N PRO A 249 50.16 -8.57 -37.78
CA PRO A 249 51.60 -8.43 -37.64
C PRO A 249 52.32 -9.58 -38.37
N HIS A 250 53.17 -9.20 -39.33
CA HIS A 250 54.10 -10.10 -40.04
C HIS A 250 55.19 -10.59 -39.07
N ILE A 251 55.27 -11.91 -38.86
CA ILE A 251 56.36 -12.55 -38.11
C ILE A 251 57.46 -12.95 -39.13
N PRO A 252 58.70 -12.47 -39.02
CA PRO A 252 59.81 -12.95 -39.85
C PRO A 252 60.32 -14.32 -39.36
N PRO A 253 60.72 -15.22 -40.27
CA PRO A 253 61.18 -16.56 -39.91
C PRO A 253 62.67 -16.53 -39.52
N GLY A 254 63.00 -17.00 -38.32
CA GLY A 254 64.40 -17.29 -37.95
C GLY A 254 64.75 -16.97 -36.49
N ALA A 255 64.32 -17.81 -35.55
CA ALA A 255 64.94 -17.92 -34.23
C ALA A 255 64.60 -19.29 -33.62
N PHE A 256 65.17 -20.35 -34.19
CA PHE A 256 65.43 -21.61 -33.50
C PHE A 256 66.93 -21.67 -33.23
N VAL A 257 67.32 -21.56 -31.97
CA VAL A 257 68.48 -22.24 -31.37
C VAL A 257 68.09 -22.60 -29.94
#